data_AF-A0A8T4DAN4-F1
#
_entry.id   AF-A0A8T4DAN4-F1
#
_cell.length_a   1.000
_cell.length_b   1.000
_cell.length_c   1.000
_cell.angle_alpha   90.00
_cell.angle_beta   90.00
_cell.angle_gamma   90.00
#
_symmetry.space_group_name_H-M   'P 1'
#
loop_
_entity.id
_entity.type
_entity.pdbx_description
1 polymer ?
#
loop_
_entity_poly.entity_id
_entity_poly.type
_entity_poly.pdbx_seq_one_letter_code
_entity_poly.pdbx_strand_id
1 'polypeptide(L)'
;MLRAIKRRCQECEPEVLETVLEIALSLARRGSEGKSIGALFVIGDADAVLRRSKPLILDPLEGYPREKKDIRDANVQGTINELAKMDGAFIISGDGYVLSATRYIETIARYVDLPLGFGSRHMAAASISKETDAVAVVVSESDGIVRLFDDGALVAELIPWVGELKLVQPRIKGEIETIVDTTKNVTVIVRKGEA
;
A
#
# COMPACT_ATOMS: atom_id res chain seq x y z
N MET A 1 -13.06 9.05 -5.76
CA MET A 1 -12.33 8.22 -4.78
C MET A 1 -11.07 8.89 -4.24
N LEU A 2 -10.06 9.19 -5.08
CA LEU A 2 -8.73 9.62 -4.62
C LEU A 2 -8.51 11.10 -4.30
N ARG A 3 -9.46 12.00 -4.65
CA ARG A 3 -9.33 13.42 -4.27
C ARG A 3 -9.17 13.62 -2.75
N ALA A 4 -9.76 12.70 -1.97
CA ALA A 4 -9.60 12.68 -0.53
C ALA A 4 -8.14 12.45 -0.11
N ILE A 5 -7.51 11.44 -0.70
CA ILE A 5 -6.20 10.93 -0.30
C ILE A 5 -5.03 11.76 -0.90
N LYS A 6 -5.34 12.74 -1.78
CA LYS A 6 -4.37 13.42 -2.67
C LYS A 6 -3.22 14.18 -2.01
N ARG A 7 -3.26 14.45 -0.71
CA ARG A 7 -2.26 15.31 -0.01
C ARG A 7 -1.23 14.56 0.84
N ARG A 8 -1.20 13.23 0.75
CA ARG A 8 -0.50 12.39 1.74
C ARG A 8 1.00 12.22 1.48
N CYS A 9 1.40 11.94 0.26
CA CYS A 9 2.82 11.91 -0.07
C CYS A 9 3.22 13.25 -0.67
N GLN A 10 4.02 14.02 0.07
CA GLN A 10 4.53 15.31 -0.40
C GLN A 10 5.41 15.18 -1.65
N GLU A 11 6.01 14.01 -1.84
CA GLU A 11 6.88 13.70 -2.98
C GLU A 11 6.27 12.74 -4.02
N CYS A 12 5.00 12.30 -3.88
CA CYS A 12 4.36 11.46 -4.91
C CYS A 12 3.47 12.27 -5.85
N GLU A 13 3.55 11.93 -7.13
CA GLU A 13 2.52 12.28 -8.07
C GLU A 13 1.20 11.56 -7.68
N PRO A 14 0.07 12.27 -7.60
CA PRO A 14 -1.21 11.67 -7.22
C PRO A 14 -1.61 10.45 -8.05
N GLU A 15 -1.22 10.41 -9.32
CA GLU A 15 -1.49 9.31 -10.24
C GLU A 15 -0.74 8.02 -9.85
N VAL A 16 0.45 8.14 -9.25
CA VAL A 16 1.22 6.99 -8.78
C VAL A 16 0.48 6.30 -7.63
N LEU A 17 0.01 7.08 -6.64
CA LEU A 17 -0.77 6.53 -5.54
C LEU A 17 -2.09 5.93 -6.03
N GLU A 18 -2.76 6.57 -6.98
CA GLU A 18 -3.96 6.01 -7.65
C GLU A 18 -3.65 4.66 -8.28
N THR A 19 -2.59 4.58 -9.08
CA THR A 19 -2.17 3.34 -9.75
C THR A 19 -1.86 2.24 -8.72
N VAL A 20 -1.15 2.55 -7.63
CA VAL A 20 -0.85 1.57 -6.58
C VAL A 20 -2.13 1.08 -5.89
N LEU A 21 -3.06 1.98 -5.54
CA LEU A 21 -4.32 1.57 -4.91
C LEU A 21 -5.16 0.69 -5.84
N GLU A 22 -5.15 0.95 -7.15
CA GLU A 22 -5.83 0.10 -8.14
C GLU A 22 -5.21 -1.29 -8.26
N ILE A 23 -3.88 -1.38 -8.31
CA ILE A 23 -3.15 -2.65 -8.28
C ILE A 23 -3.44 -3.40 -6.98
N ALA A 24 -3.39 -2.71 -5.84
CA ALA A 24 -3.68 -3.27 -4.52
C ALA A 24 -5.11 -3.83 -4.43
N LEU A 25 -6.10 -3.10 -4.94
CA LEU A 25 -7.49 -3.59 -5.03
C LEU A 25 -7.63 -4.79 -5.96
N SER A 26 -6.88 -4.82 -7.06
CA SER A 26 -6.82 -5.99 -7.95
C SER A 26 -6.26 -7.21 -7.21
N LEU A 27 -5.15 -7.07 -6.47
CA LEU A 27 -4.56 -8.15 -5.66
C LEU A 27 -5.49 -8.64 -4.55
N ALA A 28 -6.18 -7.72 -3.89
CA ALA A 28 -7.18 -8.04 -2.87
C ALA A 28 -8.33 -8.90 -3.43
N ARG A 29 -8.74 -8.66 -4.67
CA ARG A 29 -9.83 -9.38 -5.33
C ARG A 29 -9.43 -10.72 -5.96
N ARG A 30 -8.19 -10.83 -6.47
CA ARG A 30 -7.81 -11.84 -7.47
C ARG A 30 -7.01 -13.03 -6.95
N GLY A 31 -6.77 -13.16 -5.66
CA GLY A 31 -5.77 -14.16 -5.27
C GLY A 31 -6.21 -15.61 -5.55
N SER A 32 -5.20 -16.44 -5.77
CA SER A 32 -5.34 -17.82 -6.21
C SER A 32 -6.20 -18.57 -5.21
N GLU A 33 -7.31 -19.17 -5.68
CA GLU A 33 -8.30 -19.89 -4.86
C GLU A 33 -9.31 -19.03 -4.08
N GLY A 34 -9.43 -17.73 -4.41
CA GLY A 34 -10.40 -16.84 -3.75
C GLY A 34 -9.91 -16.26 -2.41
N LYS A 35 -8.62 -16.41 -2.11
CA LYS A 35 -7.93 -15.73 -0.99
C LYS A 35 -7.16 -14.54 -1.52
N SER A 36 -7.21 -13.38 -0.87
CA SER A 36 -6.41 -12.21 -1.26
C SER A 36 -4.90 -12.48 -1.26
N ILE A 37 -4.16 -11.87 -2.20
CA ILE A 37 -2.68 -11.88 -2.17
C ILE A 37 -2.21 -10.72 -1.29
N GLY A 38 -1.53 -11.04 -0.19
CA GLY A 38 -0.95 -10.03 0.69
C GLY A 38 0.23 -9.32 0.04
N ALA A 39 0.29 -8.00 0.15
CA ALA A 39 1.35 -7.19 -0.46
C ALA A 39 1.63 -5.93 0.37
N LEU A 40 2.84 -5.39 0.23
CA LEU A 40 3.25 -4.11 0.80
C LEU A 40 3.90 -3.26 -0.28
N PHE A 41 3.39 -2.06 -0.49
CA PHE A 41 3.94 -1.04 -1.37
C PHE A 41 4.38 0.15 -0.52
N VAL A 42 5.57 0.68 -0.78
CA VAL A 42 6.08 1.90 -0.14
C VAL A 42 6.42 2.90 -1.25
N ILE A 43 5.88 4.11 -1.17
CA ILE A 43 5.85 5.09 -2.25
C ILE A 43 6.43 6.41 -1.76
N GLY A 44 7.42 6.95 -2.46
CA GLY A 44 8.12 8.18 -2.06
C GLY A 44 9.33 7.92 -1.16
N ASP A 45 10.13 8.98 -0.91
CA ASP A 45 11.38 8.96 -0.11
C ASP A 45 12.23 7.69 -0.31
N ALA A 46 12.37 7.28 -1.58
CA ALA A 46 12.81 5.95 -1.93
C ALA A 46 14.22 5.63 -1.43
N ASP A 47 15.11 6.61 -1.43
CA ASP A 47 16.47 6.45 -0.93
C ASP A 47 16.49 6.16 0.58
N ALA A 48 15.65 6.85 1.36
CA ALA A 48 15.55 6.59 2.80
C ALA A 48 14.90 5.24 3.10
N VAL A 49 13.94 4.83 2.28
CA VAL A 49 13.30 3.51 2.36
C VAL A 49 14.29 2.38 2.01
N LEU A 50 15.08 2.56 0.95
CA LEU A 50 16.10 1.58 0.55
C LEU A 50 17.20 1.42 1.62
N ARG A 51 17.59 2.51 2.31
CA ARG A 51 18.53 2.44 3.44
C ARG A 51 17.97 1.73 4.68
N ARG A 52 16.64 1.69 4.84
CA ARG A 52 15.93 1.03 5.95
C ARG A 52 15.32 -0.32 5.55
N SER A 53 15.85 -0.92 4.50
CA SER A 53 15.36 -2.20 4.02
C SER A 53 16.49 -3.00 3.40
N LYS A 54 16.30 -4.32 3.32
CA LYS A 54 17.27 -5.23 2.70
C LYS A 54 16.59 -6.22 1.77
N PRO A 55 17.24 -6.62 0.68
CA PRO A 55 16.72 -7.66 -0.19
C PRO A 55 16.57 -8.99 0.58
N LEU A 56 15.44 -9.68 0.41
CA LEU A 56 15.24 -11.05 0.94
C LEU A 56 15.83 -12.10 0.01
N ILE A 57 15.84 -11.81 -1.28
CA ILE A 57 16.44 -12.58 -2.38
C ILE A 57 17.17 -11.61 -3.31
N LEU A 58 17.84 -12.10 -4.35
CA LEU A 58 18.32 -11.21 -5.42
C LEU A 58 17.18 -10.34 -5.93
N ASP A 59 17.42 -9.04 -6.06
CA ASP A 59 16.37 -8.11 -6.45
C ASP A 59 15.95 -8.39 -7.90
N PRO A 60 14.70 -8.82 -8.14
CA PRO A 60 14.27 -9.22 -9.48
C PRO A 60 14.21 -8.06 -10.48
N LEU A 61 14.27 -6.81 -9.99
CA LEU A 61 14.24 -5.58 -10.81
C LEU A 61 15.62 -4.93 -10.97
N GLU A 62 16.64 -5.49 -10.34
CA GLU A 62 18.02 -5.04 -10.48
C GLU A 62 18.55 -5.30 -11.89
N GLY A 63 19.37 -4.38 -12.40
CA GLY A 63 19.93 -4.44 -13.76
C GLY A 63 18.97 -3.98 -14.88
N TYR A 64 17.68 -3.83 -14.60
CA TYR A 64 16.74 -3.23 -15.56
C TYR A 64 16.75 -1.71 -15.50
N PRO A 65 16.75 -1.03 -16.66
CA PRO A 65 16.73 0.43 -16.72
C PRO A 65 15.43 0.98 -16.11
N ARG A 66 15.54 2.14 -15.47
CA ARG A 66 14.44 2.76 -14.71
C ARG A 66 13.19 2.96 -15.57
N GLU A 67 13.38 3.37 -16.81
CA GLU A 67 12.33 3.72 -17.77
C GLU A 67 11.44 2.52 -18.13
N LYS A 68 11.92 1.29 -17.92
CA LYS A 68 11.15 0.04 -18.13
C LYS A 68 10.37 -0.40 -16.90
N LYS A 69 10.41 0.37 -15.81
CA LYS A 69 9.82 0.00 -14.52
C LYS A 69 8.73 0.97 -14.09
N ASP A 70 8.14 1.71 -15.03
CA ASP A 70 7.00 2.58 -14.75
C ASP A 70 5.79 1.74 -14.35
N ILE A 71 5.24 2.00 -13.17
CA ILE A 71 4.09 1.28 -12.61
C ILE A 71 2.81 1.43 -13.45
N ARG A 72 2.74 2.45 -14.30
CA ARG A 72 1.63 2.69 -15.22
C ARG A 72 1.69 1.74 -16.44
N ASP A 73 2.83 1.10 -16.70
CA ASP A 73 2.98 0.13 -17.79
C ASP A 73 2.31 -1.21 -17.44
N ALA A 74 1.48 -1.73 -18.34
CA ALA A 74 0.71 -2.95 -18.12
C ALA A 74 1.59 -4.20 -17.92
N ASN A 75 2.77 -4.27 -18.54
CA ASN A 75 3.72 -5.37 -18.34
C ASN A 75 4.33 -5.31 -16.94
N VAL A 76 4.68 -4.10 -16.46
CA VAL A 76 5.17 -3.89 -15.10
C VAL A 76 4.10 -4.29 -14.08
N GLN A 77 2.83 -3.95 -14.33
CA GLN A 77 1.72 -4.42 -13.49
C GLN A 77 1.58 -5.95 -13.50
N GLY A 78 1.77 -6.58 -14.66
CA GLY A 78 1.87 -8.04 -14.78
C GLY A 78 2.99 -8.62 -13.92
N THR A 79 4.18 -8.03 -13.96
CA THR A 79 5.32 -8.40 -13.12
C THR A 79 5.02 -8.23 -11.63
N ILE A 80 4.40 -7.11 -11.23
CA ILE A 80 3.99 -6.88 -9.84
C ILE A 80 3.03 -7.97 -9.36
N ASN A 81 2.06 -8.37 -10.18
CA ASN A 81 1.12 -9.44 -9.81
C ASN A 81 1.83 -10.79 -9.54
N GLU A 82 2.87 -11.10 -10.31
CA GLU A 82 3.66 -12.32 -10.09
C GLU A 82 4.57 -12.19 -8.87
N LEU A 83 5.26 -11.06 -8.72
CA LEU A 83 6.16 -10.82 -7.58
C LEU A 83 5.42 -10.64 -6.25
N ALA A 84 4.15 -10.21 -6.26
CA ALA A 84 3.34 -10.07 -5.05
C ALA A 84 3.04 -11.40 -4.35
N LYS A 85 3.27 -12.53 -5.04
CA LYS A 85 3.20 -13.88 -4.45
C LYS A 85 4.42 -14.17 -3.56
N MET A 86 5.45 -13.35 -3.62
CA MET A 86 6.65 -13.44 -2.79
C MET A 86 6.55 -12.54 -1.56
N ASP A 87 7.39 -12.82 -0.57
CA ASP A 87 7.49 -11.98 0.61
C ASP A 87 8.26 -10.67 0.36
N GLY A 88 7.95 -9.67 1.18
CA GLY A 88 8.61 -8.37 1.19
C GLY A 88 7.74 -7.23 0.67
N ALA A 89 8.39 -6.13 0.35
CA ALA A 89 7.80 -4.89 -0.10
C ALA A 89 8.28 -4.50 -1.50
N PHE A 90 7.41 -3.80 -2.23
CA PHE A 90 7.76 -3.02 -3.41
C PHE A 90 8.16 -1.62 -2.98
N ILE A 91 9.29 -1.12 -3.48
CA ILE A 91 9.74 0.25 -3.27
C ILE A 91 9.53 1.03 -4.56
N ILE A 92 8.72 2.08 -4.51
CA ILE A 92 8.27 2.85 -5.66
C ILE A 92 8.68 4.31 -5.46
N SER A 93 9.31 4.90 -6.49
CA SER A 93 9.63 6.33 -6.46
C SER A 93 8.38 7.19 -6.55
N GLY A 94 8.47 8.43 -6.08
CA GLY A 94 7.34 9.37 -6.10
C GLY A 94 6.79 9.67 -7.51
N ASP A 95 7.62 9.53 -8.55
CA ASP A 95 7.27 9.70 -9.97
C ASP A 95 6.87 8.39 -10.69
N GLY A 96 6.80 7.26 -9.96
CA GLY A 96 6.09 6.06 -10.42
C GLY A 96 6.96 4.90 -10.88
N TYR A 97 8.27 4.90 -10.63
CA TYR A 97 9.14 3.79 -11.01
C TYR A 97 9.31 2.79 -9.87
N VAL A 98 9.10 1.51 -10.16
CA VAL A 98 9.37 0.42 -9.20
C VAL A 98 10.87 0.19 -9.15
N LEU A 99 11.49 0.59 -8.04
CA LEU A 99 12.94 0.56 -7.91
C LEU A 99 13.43 -0.82 -7.49
N SER A 100 12.68 -1.48 -6.60
CA SER A 100 13.05 -2.75 -5.99
C SER A 100 11.78 -3.52 -5.57
N ALA A 101 11.88 -4.84 -5.51
CA ALA A 101 10.84 -5.72 -4.96
C ALA A 101 11.46 -6.68 -3.94
N THR A 102 10.62 -7.47 -3.28
CA THR A 102 11.03 -8.52 -2.32
C THR A 102 11.94 -8.01 -1.19
N ARG A 103 11.73 -6.76 -0.76
CA ARG A 103 12.52 -6.15 0.32
C ARG A 103 11.90 -6.38 1.69
N TYR A 104 12.73 -6.76 2.65
CA TYR A 104 12.39 -6.71 4.07
C TYR A 104 12.54 -5.29 4.58
N ILE A 105 11.46 -4.71 5.09
CA ILE A 105 11.47 -3.42 5.78
C ILE A 105 11.95 -3.64 7.21
N GLU A 106 13.00 -2.94 7.61
CA GLU A 106 13.48 -2.95 8.98
C GLU A 106 12.52 -2.10 9.83
N THR A 107 11.95 -2.71 10.88
CA THR A 107 10.91 -2.07 11.70
C THR A 107 11.43 -1.73 13.07
N ILE A 108 11.10 -0.53 13.54
CA ILE A 108 11.37 -0.10 14.90
C ILE A 108 10.03 -0.02 15.65
N ALA A 109 9.69 -1.11 16.33
CA ALA A 109 8.39 -1.33 16.98
C ALA A 109 7.98 -0.27 18.03
N ARG A 110 8.89 0.62 18.45
CA ARG A 110 8.64 1.61 19.52
C ARG A 110 7.84 2.84 19.06
N TYR A 111 7.67 3.05 17.75
CA TYR A 111 7.15 4.32 17.24
C TYR A 111 5.72 4.27 16.68
N VAL A 112 5.06 3.12 16.70
CA VAL A 112 3.75 2.94 16.06
C VAL A 112 2.73 2.28 16.97
N ASP A 113 1.54 2.88 17.03
CA ASP A 113 0.42 2.43 17.85
C ASP A 113 -0.67 1.83 16.95
N LEU A 114 -0.51 0.53 16.66
CA LEU A 114 -1.39 -0.24 15.78
C LEU A 114 -2.45 -1.04 16.55
N PRO A 115 -3.68 -1.16 16.01
CA PRO A 115 -4.71 -2.03 16.57
C PRO A 115 -4.27 -3.51 16.62
N LEU A 116 -4.79 -4.24 17.62
CA LEU A 116 -4.65 -5.69 17.69
C LEU A 116 -5.25 -6.37 16.45
N GLY A 117 -4.59 -7.45 15.99
CA GLY A 117 -4.96 -8.20 14.79
C GLY A 117 -4.18 -7.80 13.54
N PHE A 118 -3.39 -6.72 13.58
CA PHE A 118 -2.49 -6.34 12.50
C PHE A 118 -1.17 -7.13 12.57
N GLY A 119 -0.78 -7.73 11.44
CA GLY A 119 0.45 -8.52 11.31
C GLY A 119 1.70 -7.72 10.91
N SER A 120 2.76 -8.45 10.56
CA SER A 120 4.09 -7.88 10.25
C SER A 120 4.09 -6.86 9.11
N ARG A 121 3.33 -7.07 8.02
CA ARG A 121 3.22 -6.11 6.90
C ARG A 121 2.61 -4.77 7.35
N HIS A 122 1.64 -4.80 8.26
CA HIS A 122 1.04 -3.59 8.81
C HIS A 122 2.02 -2.85 9.72
N MET A 123 2.76 -3.59 10.57
CA MET A 123 3.84 -3.03 11.38
C MET A 123 4.92 -2.38 10.51
N ALA A 124 5.31 -3.03 9.41
CA ALA A 124 6.25 -2.51 8.44
C ALA A 124 5.77 -1.22 7.78
N ALA A 125 4.53 -1.20 7.30
CA ALA A 125 3.92 -0.02 6.68
C ALA A 125 3.88 1.18 7.63
N ALA A 126 3.45 0.96 8.88
CA ALA A 126 3.39 2.01 9.88
C ALA A 126 4.80 2.50 10.26
N SER A 127 5.76 1.60 10.49
CA SER A 127 7.13 1.99 10.86
C SER A 127 7.77 2.82 9.77
N ILE A 128 7.74 2.33 8.52
CA ILE A 128 8.45 3.01 7.43
C ILE A 128 7.83 4.36 7.09
N SER A 129 6.49 4.47 7.09
CA SER A 129 5.81 5.75 6.88
C SER A 129 5.98 6.72 8.04
N LYS A 130 6.41 6.27 9.22
CA LYS A 130 6.77 7.15 10.34
C LYS A 130 8.20 7.66 10.26
N GLU A 131 9.09 6.85 9.70
CA GLU A 131 10.54 7.08 9.72
C GLU A 131 11.07 7.73 8.43
N THR A 132 10.20 7.92 7.44
CA THR A 132 10.48 8.49 6.12
C THR A 132 9.28 9.35 5.68
N ASP A 133 9.46 10.14 4.63
CA ASP A 133 8.36 10.92 4.02
C ASP A 133 7.52 10.08 3.02
N ALA A 134 7.70 8.75 3.04
CA ALA A 134 6.98 7.82 2.21
C ALA A 134 5.61 7.44 2.78
N VAL A 135 4.67 7.13 1.90
CA VAL A 135 3.40 6.49 2.26
C VAL A 135 3.47 4.99 2.01
N ALA A 136 2.70 4.20 2.76
CA ALA A 136 2.70 2.74 2.61
C ALA A 136 1.30 2.17 2.41
N VAL A 137 1.14 1.33 1.40
CA VAL A 137 -0.12 0.63 1.08
C VAL A 137 0.05 -0.86 1.37
N VAL A 138 -0.85 -1.40 2.20
CA VAL A 138 -0.89 -2.82 2.55
C VAL A 138 -2.13 -3.46 1.92
N VAL A 139 -1.93 -4.59 1.25
CA VAL A 139 -3.02 -5.53 0.96
C VAL A 139 -3.00 -6.59 2.05
N SER A 140 -4.08 -6.68 2.81
CA SER A 140 -4.20 -7.66 3.89
C SER A 140 -4.66 -9.00 3.34
N GLU A 141 -3.83 -10.02 3.56
CA GLU A 141 -4.07 -11.39 3.07
C GLU A 141 -5.26 -12.06 3.77
N SER A 142 -5.56 -11.69 5.01
CA SER A 142 -6.57 -12.35 5.84
C SER A 142 -8.00 -11.84 5.61
N ASP A 143 -8.16 -10.56 5.28
CA ASP A 143 -9.47 -9.91 5.14
C ASP A 143 -9.66 -9.18 3.80
N GLY A 144 -8.65 -9.18 2.93
CA GLY A 144 -8.71 -8.52 1.62
C GLY A 144 -8.84 -7.00 1.68
N ILE A 145 -8.70 -6.38 2.85
CA ILE A 145 -8.80 -4.92 2.98
C ILE A 145 -7.47 -4.29 2.58
N VAL A 146 -7.54 -3.26 1.74
CA VAL A 146 -6.40 -2.44 1.38
C VAL A 146 -6.30 -1.28 2.36
N ARG A 147 -5.12 -1.04 2.93
CA ARG A 147 -4.89 -0.06 3.99
C ARG A 147 -3.78 0.90 3.60
N LEU A 148 -4.01 2.19 3.79
CA LEU A 148 -3.01 3.23 3.58
C LEU A 148 -2.49 3.73 4.93
N PHE A 149 -1.17 3.79 5.04
CA PHE A 149 -0.44 4.35 6.17
C PHE A 149 0.35 5.58 5.74
N ASP A 150 0.30 6.60 6.60
CA ASP A 150 0.99 7.88 6.46
C ASP A 150 1.32 8.42 7.85
N ASP A 151 2.54 8.94 8.03
CA ASP A 151 3.12 9.34 9.32
C ASP A 151 2.90 8.31 10.44
N GLY A 152 3.01 7.02 10.11
CA GLY A 152 2.79 5.90 11.03
C GLY A 152 1.34 5.65 11.46
N ALA A 153 0.38 6.39 10.90
CA ALA A 153 -1.03 6.23 11.20
C ALA A 153 -1.78 5.52 10.07
N LEU A 154 -2.76 4.68 10.42
CA LEU A 154 -3.74 4.18 9.46
C LEU A 154 -4.70 5.30 9.09
N VAL A 155 -4.77 5.63 7.80
CA VAL A 155 -5.44 6.84 7.31
C VAL A 155 -6.56 6.56 6.32
N ALA A 156 -6.49 5.42 5.62
CA ALA A 156 -7.57 4.95 4.78
C ALA A 156 -7.69 3.42 4.82
N GLU A 157 -8.92 2.93 4.72
CA GLU A 157 -9.25 1.53 4.47
C GLU A 157 -10.13 1.45 3.21
N LEU A 158 -9.70 0.69 2.21
CA LEU A 158 -10.45 0.43 0.99
C LEU A 158 -10.93 -1.01 1.03
N ILE A 159 -12.25 -1.14 1.03
CA ILE A 159 -12.98 -2.39 1.15
C ILE A 159 -13.42 -2.77 -0.28
N PRO A 160 -12.91 -3.87 -0.87
CA PRO A 160 -13.11 -4.19 -2.29
C PRO A 160 -14.51 -4.70 -2.66
N TRP A 161 -15.54 -4.29 -1.92
CA TRP A 161 -16.95 -4.52 -2.19
C TRP A 161 -17.83 -3.35 -1.69
N VAL A 162 -19.04 -3.27 -2.23
CA VAL A 162 -20.13 -2.39 -1.74
C VAL A 162 -21.18 -3.27 -1.05
N GLY A 163 -21.53 -2.97 0.21
CA GLY A 163 -22.48 -3.78 0.97
C GLY A 163 -22.71 -3.28 2.41
N GLU A 164 -23.35 -4.09 3.25
CA GLU A 164 -23.60 -3.74 4.65
C GLU A 164 -22.28 -3.63 5.45
N LEU A 165 -21.82 -2.39 5.65
CA LEU A 165 -20.64 -2.07 6.46
C LEU A 165 -20.80 -2.39 7.95
N LYS A 166 -21.98 -2.84 8.40
CA LYS A 166 -22.21 -3.23 9.81
C LYS A 166 -21.24 -4.30 10.30
N LEU A 167 -20.67 -5.09 9.38
CA LEU A 167 -19.69 -6.13 9.67
C LEU A 167 -18.24 -5.64 9.62
N VAL A 168 -17.99 -4.46 9.04
CA VAL A 168 -16.65 -3.87 8.97
C VAL A 168 -16.53 -2.85 10.10
N GLN A 169 -15.73 -3.19 11.11
CA GLN A 169 -15.35 -2.23 12.15
C GLN A 169 -14.12 -1.48 11.69
N PRO A 170 -14.24 -0.18 11.31
CA PRO A 170 -13.10 0.58 10.84
C PRO A 170 -12.04 0.65 11.93
N ARG A 171 -10.78 0.49 11.54
CA ARG A 171 -9.64 0.46 12.48
C ARG A 171 -8.95 1.83 12.57
N ILE A 172 -9.47 2.83 11.86
CA ILE A 172 -8.97 4.20 11.85
C ILE A 172 -9.34 4.90 13.16
N LYS A 173 -8.33 5.48 13.83
CA LYS A 173 -8.55 6.35 15.01
C LYS A 173 -9.03 7.73 14.57
N GLY A 174 -10.00 8.31 15.30
CA GLY A 174 -10.52 9.66 15.08
C GLY A 174 -11.86 9.70 14.35
N GLU A 175 -12.27 10.90 13.92
CA GLU A 175 -13.45 11.05 13.06
C GLU A 175 -13.18 10.44 11.68
N ILE A 176 -14.20 9.80 11.10
CA ILE A 176 -14.10 9.15 9.79
C ILE A 176 -15.15 9.69 8.81
N GLU A 177 -14.84 9.58 7.52
CA GLU A 177 -15.73 9.79 6.40
C GLU A 177 -15.76 8.52 5.53
N THR A 178 -16.94 8.17 5.04
CA THR A 178 -17.15 7.00 4.19
C THR A 178 -17.57 7.46 2.80
N ILE A 179 -16.81 7.02 1.79
CA ILE A 179 -17.03 7.30 0.38
C ILE A 179 -17.33 5.97 -0.30
N VAL A 180 -18.51 5.84 -0.90
CA VAL A 180 -18.89 4.64 -1.66
C VAL A 180 -18.73 4.91 -3.15
N ASP A 181 -17.91 4.12 -3.82
CA ASP A 181 -17.74 4.15 -5.27
C ASP A 181 -18.36 2.88 -5.86
N THR A 182 -19.60 3.00 -6.34
CA THR A 182 -20.35 1.90 -6.95
C THR A 182 -19.79 1.49 -8.30
N THR A 183 -19.15 2.41 -9.04
CA THR A 183 -18.53 2.11 -10.33
C THR A 183 -17.30 1.24 -10.19
N LYS A 184 -16.45 1.51 -9.19
CA LYS A 184 -15.28 0.69 -8.87
C LYS A 184 -15.60 -0.45 -7.90
N ASN A 185 -16.85 -0.62 -7.46
CA ASN A 185 -17.30 -1.58 -6.45
C ASN A 185 -16.39 -1.60 -5.20
N VAL A 186 -16.20 -0.43 -4.60
CA VAL A 186 -15.31 -0.24 -3.45
C VAL A 186 -15.92 0.74 -2.47
N THR A 187 -15.78 0.44 -1.18
CA THR A 187 -16.08 1.38 -0.11
C THR A 187 -14.77 1.88 0.48
N VAL A 188 -14.60 3.20 0.56
CA VAL A 188 -13.41 3.83 1.11
C VAL A 188 -13.78 4.52 2.42
N ILE A 189 -13.07 4.19 3.48
CA ILE A 189 -13.17 4.84 4.77
C ILE A 189 -11.89 5.62 4.98
N VAL A 190 -12.00 6.91 5.24
CA VAL A 190 -10.86 7.82 5.46
C VAL A 190 -11.03 8.56 6.77
N ARG A 191 -9.93 8.95 7.41
CA ARG A 191 -9.97 9.87 8.55
C ARG A 191 -10.49 11.26 8.09
N LYS A 192 -11.36 11.92 8.86
CA LYS A 192 -11.83 13.29 8.54
C LYS A 192 -10.69 14.31 8.64
N GLY A 193 -10.79 15.37 7.82
CA GLY A 193 -9.74 16.39 7.67
C GLY A 193 -8.63 15.96 6.71
N GLU A 194 -8.77 14.76 6.15
CA GLU A 194 -7.82 14.10 5.26
C GLU A 194 -8.50 13.72 3.94
N ALA A 195 -9.61 14.39 3.64
CA ALA A 195 -10.41 14.28 2.43
C ALA A 195 -10.48 15.64 1.69
#